data_AF-A0A840HNH0-F1
#
_entry.id   AF-A0A840HNH0-F1
#
_cell.length_a   1.000
_cell.length_b   1.000
_cell.length_c   1.000
_cell.angle_alpha   90.00
_cell.angle_beta   90.00
_cell.angle_gamma   90.00
#
_symmetry.space_group_name_H-M   'P 1'
#
loop_
_entity.id
_entity.type
_entity.pdbx_description
1 polymer ?
#
loop_
_entity_poly.entity_id
_entity_poly.type
_entity_poly.pdbx_seq_one_letter_code
_entity_poly.pdbx_strand_id
1 'polypeptide(L)'
;MLKMLVDTCVWLDMAKTPSQSKNFDYLLNLRADKLIDIIVPQIIVDEFMRNRDRVIVEYAKSIATTLSRAKEIVVQQGGKRRSRTLHRLFDDVESPIKTPKAVAEKAADQIETLIKAGDVIPISDAMKIRASDRAMQKKAPFHRDKNSFNDALIIEAYAEYISQNGKPGDRFAFVTHNTRDFSAPNGNSKLPHPDLAAFFSKIKSRYFISIGDALDALHLKNAVPWLDDSFEQPIRSTSDISDAIEELIDRIWYDRHMVSRYKIEIGKEKIVAKLPDVPWPKRKNLIQADIWEGALKAAAKVERKYGKETLGPYSKFDWGMMNGKLSALRWVLGDDWDMLDT
;
A
#
# COMPACT_ATOMS: atom_id res chain seq x y z
N MET A 1 5.95 -1.68 31.49
CA MET A 1 6.34 -1.02 30.22
C MET A 1 7.17 -1.99 29.40
N LEU A 2 7.01 -2.01 28.08
CA LEU A 2 7.86 -2.80 27.18
C LEU A 2 9.03 -1.96 26.69
N LYS A 3 10.25 -2.46 26.78
CA LYS A 3 11.42 -1.86 26.14
C LYS A 3 11.93 -2.80 25.06
N MET A 4 11.93 -2.34 23.80
CA MET A 4 12.30 -3.18 22.67
C MET A 4 13.56 -2.68 21.99
N LEU A 5 14.52 -3.57 21.76
CA LEU A 5 15.60 -3.33 20.82
C LEU A 5 15.21 -4.01 19.50
N VAL A 6 15.08 -3.19 18.47
CA VAL A 6 14.77 -3.64 17.11
C VAL A 6 16.02 -3.48 16.26
N ASP A 7 16.49 -4.61 15.71
CA ASP A 7 17.67 -4.71 14.86
C ASP A 7 17.54 -3.87 13.57
N THR A 8 18.65 -3.38 13.02
CA THR A 8 18.68 -2.54 11.82
C THR A 8 18.00 -3.23 10.64
N CYS A 9 18.20 -4.55 10.49
CA CYS A 9 17.60 -5.31 9.38
C CYS A 9 16.07 -5.23 9.37
N VAL A 10 15.43 -5.19 10.54
CA VAL A 10 13.98 -5.07 10.69
C VAL A 10 13.51 -3.72 10.18
N TRP A 11 14.19 -2.63 10.59
CA TRP A 11 13.87 -1.29 10.13
C TRP A 11 14.02 -1.13 8.62
N LEU A 12 15.09 -1.67 8.04
CA LEU A 12 15.33 -1.62 6.60
C LEU A 12 14.29 -2.42 5.82
N ASP A 13 13.87 -3.58 6.32
CA ASP A 13 12.83 -4.41 5.68
C ASP A 13 11.44 -3.76 5.77
N MET A 14 11.12 -3.13 6.91
CA MET A 14 9.87 -2.38 7.04
C MET A 14 9.84 -1.15 6.14
N ALA A 15 10.97 -0.45 5.98
CA ALA A 15 11.10 0.65 5.01
C ALA A 15 10.89 0.19 3.56
N LYS A 16 11.25 -1.06 3.23
CA LYS A 16 11.00 -1.68 1.91
C LYS A 16 9.54 -2.11 1.70
N THR A 17 8.68 -2.05 2.72
CA THR A 17 7.29 -2.51 2.62
C THR A 17 6.30 -1.50 3.21
N PRO A 18 6.04 -0.35 2.54
CA PRO A 18 5.19 0.73 3.04
C PRO A 18 3.70 0.42 3.19
N SER A 19 3.22 -0.73 2.72
CA SER A 19 1.91 -1.24 3.15
C SER A 19 1.84 -1.46 4.68
N GLN A 20 3.00 -1.50 5.34
CA GLN A 20 3.16 -1.49 6.80
C GLN A 20 3.29 -0.08 7.41
N SER A 21 3.09 1.00 6.66
CA SER A 21 3.18 2.38 7.20
C SER A 21 2.27 2.63 8.40
N LYS A 22 1.09 2.01 8.43
CA LYS A 22 0.17 2.01 9.57
C LYS A 22 0.77 1.42 10.85
N ASN A 23 1.75 0.50 10.72
CA ASN A 23 2.46 -0.06 11.87
C ASN A 23 3.37 0.97 12.54
N PHE A 24 3.90 1.97 11.82
CA PHE A 24 4.75 3.01 12.42
C PHE A 24 3.94 4.01 13.23
N ASP A 25 2.80 4.46 12.71
CA ASP A 25 1.88 5.34 13.46
C ASP A 25 1.41 4.66 14.74
N TYR A 26 1.14 3.36 14.66
CA TYR A 26 0.81 2.55 15.82
C TYR A 26 1.95 2.49 16.86
N LEU A 27 3.20 2.29 16.45
CA LEU A 27 4.36 2.31 17.35
C LEU A 27 4.59 3.70 17.97
N LEU A 28 4.40 4.77 17.20
CA LEU A 28 4.50 6.15 17.70
C LEU A 28 3.45 6.42 18.79
N ASN A 29 2.20 5.99 18.57
CA ASN A 29 1.13 6.15 19.54
C ASN A 29 1.38 5.35 20.82
N LEU A 30 1.75 4.07 20.70
CA LEU A 30 2.11 3.25 21.87
C LEU A 30 3.25 3.86 22.70
N ARG A 31 4.20 4.54 22.04
CA ARG A 31 5.29 5.24 22.70
C ARG A 31 4.82 6.52 23.37
N ALA A 32 3.97 7.31 22.71
CA ALA A 32 3.36 8.50 23.29
C ALA A 32 2.58 8.17 24.57
N ASP A 33 1.88 7.02 24.58
CA ASP A 33 1.16 6.48 25.74
C ASP A 33 2.08 5.84 26.80
N LYS A 34 3.41 5.87 26.59
CA LYS A 34 4.43 5.27 27.47
C LYS A 34 4.23 3.76 27.72
N LEU A 35 3.58 3.07 26.78
CA LEU A 35 3.38 1.62 26.83
C LEU A 35 4.62 0.88 26.33
N ILE A 36 5.28 1.45 25.31
CA ILE A 36 6.54 0.96 24.76
C ILE A 36 7.63 2.04 24.81
N ASP A 37 8.88 1.58 24.85
CA ASP A 37 10.06 2.40 24.55
C ASP A 37 11.02 1.62 23.67
N ILE A 38 11.81 2.33 22.86
CA ILE A 38 12.71 1.72 21.88
C ILE A 38 14.14 1.94 22.33
N ILE A 39 14.88 0.85 22.47
CA ILE A 39 16.30 0.83 22.78
C ILE A 39 17.08 0.92 21.46
N VAL A 40 17.95 1.92 21.33
CA VAL A 40 18.62 2.22 20.07
C VAL A 40 20.14 2.32 20.27
N PRO A 41 20.90 1.24 20.10
CA PRO A 41 22.36 1.33 20.03
C PRO A 41 22.80 2.29 18.91
N GLN A 42 23.85 3.07 19.15
CA GLN A 42 24.35 4.05 18.18
C GLN A 42 24.64 3.43 16.79
N ILE A 43 25.07 2.17 16.77
CA ILE A 43 25.34 1.44 15.52
C ILE A 43 24.10 1.28 14.63
N ILE A 44 22.90 1.16 15.22
CA ILE A 44 21.64 1.06 14.48
C ILE A 44 21.30 2.40 13.83
N VAL A 45 21.54 3.51 14.53
CA VAL A 45 21.37 4.86 13.98
C VAL A 45 22.29 5.04 12.77
N ASP A 46 23.57 4.74 12.94
CA ASP A 46 24.59 4.92 11.91
C ASP A 46 24.31 4.04 10.67
N GLU A 47 23.94 2.78 10.89
CA GLU A 47 23.65 1.84 9.81
C GLU A 47 22.35 2.19 9.06
N PHE A 48 21.31 2.61 9.78
CA PHE A 48 20.07 3.06 9.15
C PHE A 48 20.30 4.32 8.31
N MET A 49 20.97 5.35 8.85
CA MET A 49 21.24 6.59 8.13
C MET A 49 22.09 6.38 6.87
N ARG A 50 23.08 5.48 6.91
CA ARG A 50 23.89 5.13 5.74
C ARG A 50 23.10 4.42 4.64
N ASN A 51 22.12 3.61 5.03
CA ASN A 51 21.35 2.78 4.10
C ASN A 51 20.00 3.41 3.68
N ARG A 52 19.56 4.48 4.36
CA ARG A 52 18.27 5.17 4.15
C ARG A 52 17.97 5.45 2.68
N ASP A 53 18.83 6.23 2.03
CA ASP A 53 18.61 6.65 0.64
C ASP A 53 18.66 5.46 -0.32
N ARG A 54 19.54 4.49 -0.07
CA ARG A 54 19.62 3.26 -0.86
C ARG A 54 18.31 2.48 -0.80
N VAL A 55 17.71 2.33 0.38
CA VAL A 55 16.45 1.59 0.56
C VAL A 55 15.29 2.28 -0.17
N ILE A 56 15.22 3.61 -0.10
CA ILE A 56 14.21 4.39 -0.83
C ILE A 56 14.32 4.14 -2.34
N VAL A 57 15.54 4.16 -2.89
CA VAL A 57 15.79 3.90 -4.31
C VAL A 57 15.48 2.45 -4.69
N GLU A 58 15.91 1.47 -3.88
CA GLU A 58 15.62 0.05 -4.10
C GLU A 58 14.12 -0.24 -4.15
N TYR A 59 13.35 0.34 -3.21
CA TYR A 59 11.90 0.19 -3.18
C TYR A 59 11.24 0.78 -4.41
N ALA A 60 11.57 2.04 -4.75
CA ALA A 60 11.02 2.71 -5.92
C ALA A 60 11.28 1.92 -7.20
N LYS A 61 12.49 1.36 -7.34
CA LYS A 61 12.86 0.49 -8.46
C LYS A 61 12.09 -0.83 -8.47
N SER A 62 11.88 -1.46 -7.31
CA SER A 62 11.14 -2.72 -7.20
C SER A 62 9.67 -2.56 -7.60
N ILE A 63 9.02 -1.48 -7.16
CA ILE A 63 7.66 -1.16 -7.58
C ILE A 63 7.59 -0.83 -9.06
N ALA A 64 8.50 0.01 -9.57
CA ALA A 64 8.55 0.31 -11.00
C ALA A 64 8.67 -0.98 -11.84
N THR A 65 9.52 -1.92 -11.42
CA THR A 65 9.67 -3.22 -12.10
C THR A 65 8.39 -4.06 -12.03
N THR A 66 7.73 -4.07 -10.87
CA THR A 66 6.46 -4.81 -10.67
C THR A 66 5.33 -4.21 -11.52
N LEU A 67 5.22 -2.89 -11.57
CA LEU A 67 4.28 -2.17 -12.41
C LEU A 67 4.55 -2.43 -13.90
N SER A 68 5.81 -2.41 -14.35
CA SER A 68 6.17 -2.74 -15.73
C SER A 68 5.78 -4.18 -16.10
N ARG A 69 6.00 -5.16 -15.22
CA ARG A 69 5.55 -6.54 -15.45
C ARG A 69 4.02 -6.65 -15.50
N ALA A 70 3.32 -5.93 -14.63
CA ALA A 70 1.87 -5.85 -14.66
C ALA A 70 1.36 -5.23 -15.98
N LYS A 71 1.98 -4.15 -16.45
CA LYS A 71 1.72 -3.54 -17.77
C LYS A 71 1.90 -4.57 -18.90
N GLU A 72 2.99 -5.34 -18.90
CA GLU A 72 3.27 -6.37 -19.91
C GLU A 72 2.21 -7.49 -19.93
N ILE A 73 1.84 -8.01 -18.76
CA ILE A 73 0.81 -9.07 -18.64
C ILE A 73 -0.54 -8.58 -19.16
N VAL A 74 -0.92 -7.34 -18.82
CA VAL A 74 -2.16 -6.71 -19.28
C VAL A 74 -2.19 -6.57 -20.79
N VAL A 75 -1.06 -6.15 -21.40
CA VAL A 75 -0.94 -6.04 -22.87
C VAL A 75 -1.06 -7.40 -23.55
N GLN A 76 -0.53 -8.46 -22.95
CA GLN A 76 -0.64 -9.82 -23.48
C GLN A 76 -2.06 -10.41 -23.35
N GLN A 77 -2.85 -10.01 -22.34
CA GLN A 77 -4.16 -10.61 -22.05
C GLN A 77 -5.38 -9.81 -22.56
N GLY A 78 -5.24 -8.57 -23.08
CA GLY A 78 -6.40 -7.69 -23.35
C GLY A 78 -6.38 -6.92 -24.68
N GLY A 79 -7.45 -7.09 -25.48
CA GLY A 79 -7.67 -6.34 -26.74
C GLY A 79 -7.72 -4.81 -26.58
N LYS A 80 -7.35 -4.10 -27.66
CA LYS A 80 -7.05 -2.64 -27.81
C LYS A 80 -7.86 -1.61 -26.99
N ARG A 81 -9.05 -1.93 -26.46
CA ARG A 81 -9.88 -1.02 -25.64
C ARG A 81 -9.58 -1.11 -24.13
N ARG A 82 -9.38 -2.30 -23.55
CA ARG A 82 -9.02 -2.47 -22.12
C ARG A 82 -7.63 -1.93 -21.79
N SER A 83 -6.71 -1.98 -22.77
CA SER A 83 -5.35 -1.47 -22.62
C SER A 83 -5.30 0.04 -22.34
N ARG A 84 -6.13 0.88 -22.98
CA ARG A 84 -6.07 2.35 -22.78
C ARG A 84 -6.51 2.81 -21.39
N THR A 85 -7.57 2.23 -20.84
CA THR A 85 -8.02 2.53 -19.48
C THR A 85 -6.94 2.12 -18.49
N LEU A 86 -6.41 0.89 -18.62
CA LEU A 86 -5.34 0.39 -17.75
C LEU A 86 -4.06 1.22 -17.86
N HIS A 87 -3.69 1.71 -19.05
CA HIS A 87 -2.54 2.63 -19.20
C HIS A 87 -2.73 3.93 -18.41
N ARG A 88 -3.91 4.56 -18.44
CA ARG A 88 -4.21 5.73 -17.60
C ARG A 88 -4.13 5.41 -16.11
N LEU A 89 -4.59 4.22 -15.69
CA LEU A 89 -4.50 3.78 -14.29
C LEU A 89 -3.05 3.63 -13.81
N PHE A 90 -2.15 3.19 -14.69
CA PHE A 90 -0.73 3.11 -14.37
C PHE A 90 -0.05 4.47 -14.35
N ASP A 91 -0.47 5.41 -15.19
CA ASP A 91 0.06 6.77 -15.21
C ASP A 91 -0.38 7.57 -13.96
N ASP A 92 -1.55 7.28 -13.40
CA ASP A 92 -2.02 7.86 -12.12
C ASP A 92 -1.22 7.38 -10.89
N VAL A 93 -0.67 6.17 -10.93
CA VAL A 93 0.28 5.68 -9.90
C VAL A 93 1.60 6.46 -9.96
N GLU A 94 1.89 7.12 -11.08
CA GLU A 94 3.04 8.01 -11.27
C GLU A 94 2.72 9.49 -10.91
N SER A 95 1.51 9.80 -10.42
CA SER A 95 1.16 11.14 -9.92
C SER A 95 2.10 11.61 -8.80
N PRO A 96 2.57 12.88 -8.81
CA PRO A 96 3.60 13.39 -7.89
C PRO A 96 3.28 13.24 -6.39
N ILE A 97 2.00 13.09 -6.02
CA ILE A 97 1.53 12.93 -4.63
C ILE A 97 1.55 11.45 -4.17
N LYS A 98 1.64 10.49 -5.10
CA LYS A 98 1.60 9.04 -4.84
C LYS A 98 2.75 8.26 -5.48
N THR A 99 3.86 8.92 -5.81
CA THR A 99 5.01 8.20 -6.37
C THR A 99 5.54 7.18 -5.35
N PRO A 100 5.97 5.98 -5.80
CA PRO A 100 6.55 4.97 -4.92
C PRO A 100 7.72 5.51 -4.08
N LYS A 101 8.48 6.46 -4.64
CA LYS A 101 9.56 7.16 -3.94
C LYS A 101 9.05 7.99 -2.76
N ALA A 102 8.05 8.85 -2.97
CA ALA A 102 7.49 9.68 -1.89
C ALA A 102 6.90 8.85 -0.74
N VAL A 103 6.30 7.69 -1.07
CA VAL A 103 5.79 6.76 -0.06
C VAL A 103 6.92 6.15 0.77
N ALA A 104 8.04 5.76 0.14
CA ALA A 104 9.20 5.25 0.85
C ALA A 104 9.93 6.32 1.66
N GLU A 105 10.03 7.56 1.14
CA GLU A 105 10.58 8.70 1.88
C GLU A 105 9.80 8.93 3.18
N LYS A 106 8.46 8.98 3.10
CA LYS A 106 7.61 9.12 4.28
C LYS A 106 7.83 8.00 5.30
N ALA A 107 7.90 6.75 4.85
CA ALA A 107 8.14 5.61 5.73
C ALA A 107 9.52 5.69 6.40
N ALA A 108 10.56 6.06 5.65
CA ALA A 108 11.91 6.24 6.17
C ALA A 108 11.97 7.37 7.20
N ASP A 109 11.28 8.49 6.97
CA ASP A 109 11.19 9.62 7.89
C ASP A 109 10.48 9.26 9.20
N GLN A 110 9.41 8.45 9.12
CA GLN A 110 8.71 7.93 10.31
C GLN A 110 9.63 7.02 11.15
N ILE A 111 10.39 6.13 10.51
CA ILE A 111 11.37 5.27 11.20
C ILE A 111 12.47 6.13 11.82
N GLU A 112 13.01 7.11 11.10
CA GLU A 112 14.02 8.01 11.62
C GLU A 112 13.53 8.76 12.86
N THR A 113 12.27 9.19 12.84
CA THR A 113 11.61 9.82 14.00
C THR A 113 11.53 8.85 15.18
N LEU A 114 11.13 7.58 14.96
CA LEU A 114 11.09 6.55 16.00
C LEU A 114 12.48 6.27 16.60
N ILE A 115 13.50 6.13 15.75
CA ILE A 115 14.88 5.86 16.14
C ILE A 115 15.44 7.02 16.96
N LYS A 116 15.27 8.26 16.51
CA LYS A 116 15.74 9.47 17.23
C LYS A 116 15.01 9.69 18.54
N ALA A 117 13.74 9.29 18.60
CA ALA A 117 12.96 9.44 19.81
C ALA A 117 13.33 8.38 20.86
N GLY A 118 13.84 7.21 20.44
CA GLY A 118 14.26 6.11 21.33
C GLY A 118 15.42 6.45 22.26
N ASP A 119 15.68 5.55 23.21
CA ASP A 119 16.78 5.63 24.17
C ASP A 119 18.10 5.22 23.48
N VAL A 120 18.87 6.23 23.07
CA VAL A 120 20.11 6.03 22.31
C VAL A 120 21.26 5.63 23.23
N ILE A 121 21.87 4.47 22.97
CA ILE A 121 22.95 3.93 23.78
C ILE A 121 24.28 4.01 23.03
N PRO A 122 25.31 4.68 23.58
CA PRO A 122 26.64 4.69 23.00
C PRO A 122 27.31 3.32 23.11
N ILE A 123 28.09 2.94 22.10
CA ILE A 123 28.87 1.70 22.14
C ILE A 123 30.11 1.90 23.01
N SER A 124 30.13 1.25 24.17
CA SER A 124 31.27 1.29 25.10
C SER A 124 32.42 0.39 24.65
N ASP A 125 33.63 0.64 25.12
CA ASP A 125 34.78 -0.23 24.83
C ASP A 125 34.61 -1.63 25.44
N ALA A 126 33.89 -1.74 26.57
CA ALA A 126 33.54 -3.03 27.16
C ALA A 126 32.65 -3.86 26.22
N MET A 127 31.69 -3.23 25.52
CA MET A 127 30.87 -3.92 24.51
C MET A 127 31.74 -4.44 23.35
N LYS A 128 32.70 -3.63 22.88
CA LYS A 128 33.62 -4.02 21.80
C LYS A 128 34.50 -5.19 22.20
N ILE A 129 35.01 -5.20 23.43
CA ILE A 129 35.82 -6.32 23.96
C ILE A 129 34.99 -7.60 23.98
N ARG A 130 33.77 -7.58 24.53
CA ARG A 130 32.90 -8.78 24.57
C ARG A 130 32.51 -9.27 23.17
N ALA A 131 32.22 -8.36 22.24
CA ALA A 131 31.96 -8.71 20.85
C ALA A 131 33.19 -9.35 20.18
N SER A 132 34.39 -8.89 20.51
CA SER A 132 35.67 -9.44 20.01
C SER A 132 35.94 -10.83 20.58
N ASP A 133 35.73 -11.01 21.89
CA ASP A 133 35.85 -12.32 22.56
C ASP A 133 34.89 -13.35 21.97
N ARG A 134 33.67 -12.93 21.63
CA ARG A 134 32.67 -13.76 20.95
C ARG A 134 33.14 -14.18 19.56
N ALA A 135 33.77 -13.28 18.81
CA ALA A 135 34.40 -13.59 17.53
C ALA A 135 35.55 -14.61 17.68
N MET A 136 36.44 -14.40 18.65
CA MET A 136 37.55 -15.33 18.92
C MET A 136 37.06 -16.72 19.30
N GLN A 137 35.95 -16.80 20.03
CA GLN A 137 35.32 -18.06 20.44
C GLN A 137 34.40 -18.66 19.38
N LYS A 138 34.23 -18.01 18.22
CA LYS A 138 33.29 -18.37 17.15
C LYS A 138 31.86 -18.60 17.63
N LYS A 139 31.44 -17.84 18.66
CA LYS A 139 30.09 -17.87 19.21
C LYS A 139 29.15 -17.01 18.37
N ALA A 140 27.86 -17.33 18.34
CA ALA A 140 26.88 -16.55 17.60
C ALA A 140 26.94 -15.06 17.97
N PRO A 141 26.95 -14.14 16.98
CA PRO A 141 26.63 -14.35 15.55
C PRO A 141 27.81 -14.72 14.62
N PHE A 142 28.97 -15.11 15.14
CA PHE A 142 30.17 -15.50 14.35
C PHE A 142 30.32 -17.01 14.10
N HIS A 143 29.30 -17.82 14.37
CA HIS A 143 29.28 -19.27 14.07
C HIS A 143 29.26 -19.58 12.56
N ARG A 144 29.22 -18.54 11.71
CA ARG A 144 29.30 -18.61 10.25
C ARG A 144 30.37 -17.66 9.73
N ASP A 145 30.99 -17.99 8.60
CA ASP A 145 32.10 -17.24 7.98
C ASP A 145 31.68 -15.90 7.34
N LYS A 146 30.90 -15.08 8.06
CA LYS A 146 30.52 -13.72 7.68
C LYS A 146 30.98 -12.71 8.73
N ASN A 147 31.20 -11.48 8.27
CA ASN A 147 31.62 -10.35 9.10
C ASN A 147 30.42 -9.80 9.92
N SER A 148 29.99 -10.55 10.94
CA SER A 148 28.82 -10.25 11.78
C SER A 148 29.17 -9.43 13.04
N PHE A 149 30.17 -8.56 12.95
CA PHE A 149 30.65 -7.79 14.11
C PHE A 149 29.63 -6.76 14.60
N ASN A 150 28.90 -6.12 13.68
CA ASN A 150 27.84 -5.19 14.05
C ASN A 150 26.70 -5.91 14.80
N ASP A 151 26.28 -7.07 14.29
CA ASP A 151 25.29 -7.93 14.93
C ASP A 151 25.71 -8.33 16.36
N ALA A 152 27.01 -8.62 16.55
CA ALA A 152 27.56 -8.93 17.87
C ALA A 152 27.52 -7.70 18.80
N LEU A 153 27.84 -6.51 18.31
CA LEU A 153 27.73 -5.27 19.09
C LEU A 153 26.28 -4.97 19.49
N ILE A 154 25.31 -5.21 18.59
CA ILE A 154 23.89 -4.97 18.85
C ILE A 154 23.40 -5.82 20.02
N ILE A 155 23.72 -7.12 20.04
CA ILE A 155 23.27 -8.01 21.11
C ILE A 155 24.03 -7.79 22.43
N GLU A 156 25.31 -7.43 22.36
CA GLU A 156 26.08 -7.07 23.57
C GLU A 156 25.59 -5.75 24.19
N ALA A 157 25.18 -4.78 23.35
CA ALA A 157 24.55 -3.54 23.81
C ALA A 157 23.19 -3.83 24.47
N TYR A 158 22.37 -4.71 23.89
CA TYR A 158 21.11 -5.15 24.49
C TYR A 158 21.30 -5.79 25.87
N ALA A 159 22.25 -6.72 25.97
CA ALA A 159 22.52 -7.44 27.22
C ALA A 159 23.02 -6.49 28.33
N GLU A 160 23.90 -5.55 27.99
CA GLU A 160 24.38 -4.54 28.93
C GLU A 160 23.24 -3.60 29.38
N TYR A 161 22.39 -3.16 28.45
CA TYR A 161 21.25 -2.30 28.78
C TYR A 161 20.27 -2.95 29.78
N ILE A 162 19.93 -4.22 29.57
CA ILE A 162 19.04 -4.96 30.50
C ILE A 162 19.66 -5.04 31.91
N SER A 163 20.99 -5.19 31.96
CA SER A 163 21.73 -5.34 33.21
C SER A 163 21.80 -4.03 33.99
N GLN A 164 21.95 -2.89 33.31
CA GLN A 164 22.06 -1.57 33.93
C GLN A 164 20.71 -0.90 34.22
N ASN A 165 19.72 -1.08 33.33
CA ASN A 165 18.46 -0.31 33.34
C ASN A 165 17.21 -1.15 33.66
N GLY A 166 17.40 -2.41 34.03
CA GLY A 166 16.29 -3.33 34.33
C GLY A 166 15.60 -3.06 35.66
N LYS A 167 14.42 -2.41 35.64
CA LYS A 167 13.58 -2.21 36.82
C LYS A 167 12.58 -3.38 37.00
N PRO A 168 12.10 -3.65 38.23
CA PRO A 168 10.99 -4.60 38.45
C PRO A 168 9.74 -4.19 37.65
N GLY A 169 9.17 -5.12 36.89
CA GLY A 169 7.98 -4.87 36.04
C GLY A 169 8.29 -4.44 34.61
N ASP A 170 9.53 -4.10 34.28
CA ASP A 170 9.96 -3.88 32.89
C ASP A 170 10.06 -5.21 32.15
N ARG A 171 9.56 -5.24 30.93
CA ARG A 171 9.71 -6.36 30.00
C ARG A 171 10.55 -5.92 28.82
N PHE A 172 11.49 -6.76 28.41
CA PHE A 172 12.43 -6.49 27.34
C PHE A 172 12.18 -7.42 26.16
N ALA A 173 12.32 -6.87 24.95
CA ALA A 173 12.21 -7.62 23.71
C ALA A 173 13.40 -7.32 22.80
N PHE A 174 14.01 -8.37 22.26
CA PHE A 174 14.95 -8.28 21.15
C PHE A 174 14.25 -8.75 19.88
N VAL A 175 14.25 -7.92 18.83
CA VAL A 175 13.57 -8.21 17.57
C VAL A 175 14.57 -8.18 16.43
N THR A 176 14.69 -9.27 15.68
CA THR A 176 15.56 -9.35 14.48
C THR A 176 14.93 -10.22 13.40
N HIS A 177 15.11 -9.86 12.12
CA HIS A 177 14.79 -10.72 10.99
C HIS A 177 15.94 -11.69 10.64
N ASN A 178 17.14 -11.49 11.21
CA ASN A 178 18.28 -12.37 10.98
C ASN A 178 18.16 -13.67 11.80
N THR A 179 17.25 -14.55 11.39
CA THR A 179 17.05 -15.86 12.03
C THR A 179 18.22 -16.80 11.81
N ARG A 180 19.07 -16.50 10.83
CA ARG A 180 20.23 -17.31 10.49
C ARG A 180 21.28 -17.24 11.58
N ASP A 181 21.53 -16.04 12.09
CA ASP A 181 22.63 -15.83 13.03
C ASP A 181 22.16 -15.73 14.49
N PHE A 182 20.88 -15.40 14.71
CA PHE A 182 20.32 -15.23 16.05
C PHE A 182 19.40 -16.35 16.52
N SER A 183 18.92 -17.23 15.64
CA SER A 183 18.04 -18.34 16.02
C SER A 183 18.78 -19.67 16.14
N ALA A 184 18.12 -20.67 16.74
CA ALA A 184 18.64 -22.02 16.85
C ALA A 184 18.94 -22.63 15.45
N PRO A 185 20.15 -23.17 15.21
CA PRO A 185 20.61 -23.55 13.87
C PRO A 185 19.85 -24.73 13.24
N ASN A 186 19.28 -25.62 14.06
CA ASN A 186 18.51 -26.81 13.64
C ASN A 186 17.17 -26.92 14.40
N GLY A 187 16.53 -25.79 14.72
CA GLY A 187 15.34 -25.77 15.57
C GLY A 187 14.29 -24.76 15.11
N ASN A 188 13.34 -24.47 16.00
CA ASN A 188 12.35 -23.42 15.78
C ASN A 188 13.05 -22.06 15.71
N SER A 189 12.90 -21.34 14.59
CA SER A 189 13.49 -20.01 14.39
C SER A 189 12.97 -18.96 15.38
N LYS A 190 11.87 -19.23 16.08
CA LYS A 190 11.37 -18.40 17.18
C LYS A 190 12.15 -18.60 18.49
N LEU A 191 13.10 -19.52 18.55
CA LEU A 191 13.99 -19.71 19.70
C LEU A 191 15.36 -19.09 19.44
N PRO A 192 15.94 -18.38 20.43
CA PRO A 192 17.25 -17.78 20.30
C PRO A 192 18.34 -18.86 20.17
N HIS A 193 19.46 -18.50 19.55
CA HIS A 193 20.65 -19.35 19.47
C HIS A 193 21.13 -19.75 20.88
N PRO A 194 21.60 -20.99 21.10
CA PRO A 194 22.08 -21.43 22.42
C PRO A 194 23.12 -20.49 23.05
N ASP A 195 24.07 -19.96 22.27
CA ASP A 195 25.09 -19.00 22.73
C ASP A 195 24.52 -17.65 23.21
N LEU A 196 23.27 -17.35 22.85
CA LEU A 196 22.57 -16.11 23.21
C LEU A 196 21.44 -16.36 24.21
N ALA A 197 21.09 -17.62 24.48
CA ALA A 197 19.97 -18.00 25.34
C ALA A 197 20.09 -17.40 26.76
N ALA A 198 21.32 -17.19 27.24
CA ALA A 198 21.58 -16.55 28.54
C ALA A 198 21.04 -15.11 28.64
N PHE A 199 20.85 -14.42 27.52
CA PHE A 199 20.30 -13.06 27.49
C PHE A 199 18.77 -13.03 27.56
N PHE A 200 18.12 -14.19 27.45
CA PHE A 200 16.67 -14.30 27.37
C PHE A 200 16.10 -15.13 28.54
N SER A 201 14.95 -14.69 29.04
CA SER A 201 14.17 -15.37 30.06
C SER A 201 12.68 -15.29 29.73
N LYS A 202 11.89 -16.26 30.20
CA LYS A 202 10.45 -16.32 29.88
C LYS A 202 9.68 -15.07 30.33
N ILE A 203 10.18 -14.37 31.34
CA ILE A 203 9.46 -13.27 32.02
C ILE A 203 10.06 -11.91 31.69
N LYS A 204 11.40 -11.75 31.77
CA LYS A 204 12.05 -10.44 31.71
C LYS A 204 12.52 -10.05 30.30
N SER A 205 13.13 -10.95 29.54
CA SER A 205 13.77 -10.64 28.25
C SER A 205 13.43 -11.70 27.21
N ARG A 206 12.72 -11.33 26.13
CA ARG A 206 12.23 -12.29 25.14
C ARG A 206 12.81 -12.00 23.75
N TYR A 207 13.00 -13.07 22.99
CA TYR A 207 13.45 -13.03 21.60
C TYR A 207 12.25 -13.12 20.66
N PHE A 208 12.22 -12.29 19.62
CA PHE A 208 11.18 -12.27 18.60
C PHE A 208 11.78 -12.09 17.21
N ILE A 209 11.07 -12.61 16.20
CA ILE A 209 11.43 -12.46 14.79
C ILE A 209 10.59 -11.41 14.05
N SER A 210 9.67 -10.76 14.78
CA SER A 210 8.75 -9.76 14.25
C SER A 210 8.31 -8.85 15.39
N ILE A 211 8.15 -7.56 15.09
CA ILE A 211 7.61 -6.57 16.04
C ILE A 211 6.16 -6.94 16.40
N GLY A 212 5.38 -7.47 15.46
CA GLY A 212 4.01 -7.89 15.69
C GLY A 212 3.88 -8.97 16.77
N ASP A 213 4.76 -9.99 16.73
CA ASP A 213 4.81 -11.05 17.74
C ASP A 213 5.21 -10.50 19.12
N ALA A 214 6.10 -9.49 19.16
CA ALA A 214 6.52 -8.84 20.39
C ALA A 214 5.38 -8.04 21.05
N LEU A 215 4.57 -7.36 20.23
CA LEU A 215 3.40 -6.59 20.68
C LEU A 215 2.24 -7.51 21.14
N ASP A 216 1.99 -8.61 20.41
CA ASP A 216 1.02 -9.63 20.78
C ASP A 216 1.30 -10.25 22.14
N ALA A 217 2.58 -10.53 22.41
CA ALA A 217 3.01 -11.15 23.65
C ALA A 217 2.67 -10.33 24.91
N LEU A 218 2.33 -9.05 24.74
CA LEU A 218 1.89 -8.15 25.81
C LEU A 218 0.43 -7.71 25.67
N HIS A 219 -0.33 -8.33 24.77
CA HIS A 219 -1.71 -7.96 24.45
C HIS A 219 -1.86 -6.49 24.04
N LEU A 220 -0.78 -5.89 23.51
CA LEU A 220 -0.79 -4.49 23.16
C LEU A 220 -1.52 -4.24 21.85
N LYS A 221 -1.65 -5.23 20.94
CA LYS A 221 -2.37 -5.07 19.65
C LYS A 221 -3.79 -4.51 19.78
N ASN A 222 -4.46 -4.75 20.91
CA ASN A 222 -5.82 -4.26 21.16
C ASN A 222 -5.87 -2.99 22.04
N ALA A 223 -4.71 -2.41 22.39
CA ALA A 223 -4.61 -1.32 23.37
C ALA A 223 -5.03 0.06 22.83
N VAL A 224 -5.41 0.17 21.55
CA VAL A 224 -5.96 1.41 20.98
C VAL A 224 -7.31 1.14 20.28
N PRO A 225 -8.41 0.93 21.03
CA PRO A 225 -9.75 0.72 20.46
C PRO A 225 -10.24 1.87 19.57
N TRP A 226 -9.74 3.09 19.77
CA TRP A 226 -10.12 4.27 18.99
C TRP A 226 -9.43 4.37 17.62
N LEU A 227 -8.47 3.48 17.30
CA LEU A 227 -7.83 3.44 15.98
C LEU A 227 -8.56 2.51 14.99
N ASP A 228 -9.36 1.57 15.51
CA ASP A 228 -10.23 0.70 14.71
C ASP A 228 -11.41 1.48 14.09
N ASP A 229 -11.73 2.65 14.65
CA ASP A 229 -12.82 3.52 14.20
C ASP A 229 -12.38 4.55 13.13
N SER A 230 -11.19 4.36 12.54
CA SER A 230 -10.90 5.01 11.27
C SER A 230 -11.74 4.31 10.21
N PHE A 231 -12.85 4.93 9.82
CA PHE A 231 -13.68 4.53 8.68
C PHE A 231 -12.79 4.31 7.45
N GLU A 232 -12.23 3.11 7.30
CA GLU A 232 -11.77 2.58 6.03
C GLU A 232 -13.03 2.35 5.22
N GLN A 233 -13.59 3.41 4.64
CA GLN A 233 -14.24 3.22 3.36
C GLN A 233 -13.10 2.85 2.41
N PRO A 234 -12.98 1.58 1.98
CA PRO A 234 -11.95 1.21 1.04
C PRO A 234 -12.12 2.12 -0.17
N ILE A 235 -11.09 2.93 -0.44
CA ILE A 235 -11.06 3.79 -1.62
C ILE A 235 -11.30 2.86 -2.80
N ARG A 236 -12.37 3.11 -3.55
CA ARG A 236 -12.74 2.30 -4.72
C ARG A 236 -11.53 2.26 -5.65
N SER A 237 -11.20 1.07 -6.15
CA SER A 237 -10.10 0.98 -7.10
C SER A 237 -10.46 1.80 -8.33
N THR A 238 -9.45 2.32 -9.03
CA THR A 238 -9.70 3.05 -10.27
C THR A 238 -10.32 2.16 -11.36
N SER A 239 -10.13 0.84 -11.28
CA SER A 239 -10.87 -0.14 -12.08
C SER A 239 -12.36 -0.11 -11.76
N ASP A 240 -12.74 -0.17 -10.47
CA ASP A 240 -14.15 -0.11 -10.05
C ASP A 240 -14.81 1.20 -10.48
N ILE A 241 -14.07 2.31 -10.38
CA ILE A 241 -14.53 3.64 -10.85
C ILE A 241 -14.72 3.62 -12.37
N SER A 242 -13.78 3.06 -13.13
CA SER A 242 -13.90 2.96 -14.59
C SER A 242 -15.05 2.05 -15.03
N ASP A 243 -15.26 0.93 -14.35
CA ASP A 243 -16.35 0.00 -14.66
C ASP A 243 -17.71 0.68 -14.38
N ALA A 244 -17.82 1.43 -13.29
CA ALA A 244 -18.99 2.25 -12.97
C ALA A 244 -19.23 3.37 -14.00
N ILE A 245 -18.17 4.03 -14.49
CA ILE A 245 -18.26 5.01 -15.57
C ILE A 245 -18.77 4.35 -16.86
N GLU A 246 -18.23 3.19 -17.26
CA GLU A 246 -18.65 2.47 -18.46
C GLU A 246 -20.13 2.10 -18.38
N GLU A 247 -20.60 1.63 -17.23
CA GLU A 247 -22.01 1.34 -17.01
C GLU A 247 -22.89 2.59 -17.11
N LEU A 248 -22.50 3.70 -16.51
CA LEU A 248 -23.26 4.96 -16.57
C LEU A 248 -23.33 5.49 -18.01
N ILE A 249 -22.23 5.42 -18.77
CA ILE A 249 -22.19 5.80 -20.19
C ILE A 249 -23.17 4.94 -20.99
N ASP A 250 -23.10 3.61 -20.86
CA ASP A 250 -23.96 2.69 -21.60
C ASP A 250 -25.45 2.95 -21.30
N ARG A 251 -25.80 3.19 -20.03
CA ARG A 251 -27.18 3.48 -19.59
C ARG A 251 -27.69 4.82 -20.11
N ILE A 252 -26.90 5.88 -19.97
CA ILE A 252 -27.26 7.23 -20.44
C ILE A 252 -27.40 7.24 -21.97
N TRP A 253 -26.45 6.62 -22.67
CA TRP A 253 -26.51 6.50 -24.13
C TRP A 253 -27.74 5.72 -24.59
N TYR A 254 -28.06 4.60 -23.93
CA TYR A 254 -29.23 3.79 -24.27
C TYR A 254 -30.55 4.55 -24.09
N ASP A 255 -30.72 5.26 -22.98
CA ASP A 255 -31.91 6.08 -22.75
C ASP A 255 -32.05 7.19 -23.82
N ARG A 256 -30.95 7.88 -24.16
CA ARG A 256 -30.92 8.85 -25.27
C ARG A 256 -31.29 8.20 -26.61
N HIS A 257 -30.81 6.98 -26.87
CA HIS A 257 -31.17 6.22 -28.06
C HIS A 257 -32.67 5.90 -28.11
N MET A 258 -33.28 5.51 -26.98
CA MET A 258 -34.72 5.26 -26.90
C MET A 258 -35.55 6.53 -27.16
N VAL A 259 -35.10 7.68 -26.70
CA VAL A 259 -35.71 8.98 -27.04
C VAL A 259 -35.62 9.25 -28.55
N SER A 260 -34.49 8.98 -29.19
CA SER A 260 -34.37 9.10 -30.65
C SER A 260 -35.27 8.12 -31.40
N ARG A 261 -35.41 6.87 -30.94
CA ARG A 261 -36.39 5.91 -31.50
C ARG A 261 -37.80 6.49 -31.45
N TYR A 262 -38.22 6.98 -30.29
CA TYR A 262 -39.53 7.58 -30.14
C TYR A 262 -39.74 8.79 -31.06
N LYS A 263 -38.73 9.67 -31.20
CA LYS A 263 -38.80 10.82 -32.11
C LYS A 263 -38.91 10.42 -33.58
N ILE A 264 -38.27 9.33 -33.99
CA ILE A 264 -38.40 8.76 -35.33
C ILE A 264 -39.83 8.23 -35.53
N GLU A 265 -40.36 7.49 -34.55
CA GLU A 265 -41.72 6.92 -34.60
C GLU A 265 -42.79 7.99 -34.76
N ILE A 266 -42.67 9.12 -34.06
CA ILE A 266 -43.60 10.26 -34.20
C ILE A 266 -43.24 11.22 -35.34
N GLY A 267 -42.23 10.88 -36.18
CA GLY A 267 -41.84 11.64 -37.36
C GLY A 267 -41.10 12.96 -37.11
N LYS A 268 -40.65 13.22 -35.88
CA LYS A 268 -39.84 14.42 -35.53
C LYS A 268 -38.40 14.30 -36.02
N GLU A 269 -37.82 13.10 -35.96
CA GLU A 269 -36.52 12.76 -36.55
C GLU A 269 -36.74 11.87 -37.78
N LYS A 270 -35.93 12.02 -38.83
CA LYS A 270 -36.07 11.27 -40.09
C LYS A 270 -34.76 10.56 -40.44
N ILE A 271 -34.91 9.29 -40.82
CA ILE A 271 -33.79 8.50 -41.34
C ILE A 271 -33.64 8.82 -42.83
N VAL A 272 -32.42 9.15 -43.25
CA VAL A 272 -32.07 9.43 -44.65
C VAL A 272 -30.96 8.48 -45.10
N ALA A 273 -30.97 8.09 -46.38
CA ALA A 273 -29.95 7.19 -46.94
C ALA A 273 -28.54 7.81 -46.82
N LYS A 274 -28.42 9.11 -47.04
CA LYS A 274 -27.19 9.89 -46.88
C LYS A 274 -27.55 11.27 -46.33
N LEU A 275 -26.75 11.78 -45.39
CA LEU A 275 -26.97 13.12 -44.87
C LEU A 275 -26.77 14.16 -45.99
N PRO A 276 -27.71 15.10 -46.17
CA PRO A 276 -27.53 16.20 -47.10
C PRO A 276 -26.44 17.16 -46.58
N ASP A 277 -25.71 17.77 -47.50
CA ASP A 277 -24.69 18.78 -47.18
C ASP A 277 -25.37 20.11 -46.81
N VAL A 278 -25.92 20.15 -45.59
CA VAL A 278 -26.56 21.32 -45.02
C VAL A 278 -26.02 21.57 -43.62
N PRO A 279 -25.73 22.83 -43.26
CA PRO A 279 -25.20 23.15 -41.94
C PRO A 279 -26.26 22.94 -40.85
N TRP A 280 -25.78 22.84 -39.61
CA TRP A 280 -26.65 22.97 -38.44
C TRP A 280 -27.32 24.37 -38.46
N PRO A 281 -28.62 24.52 -38.11
CA PRO A 281 -29.54 23.55 -37.51
C PRO A 281 -30.39 22.77 -38.52
N LYS A 282 -30.25 22.98 -39.84
CA LYS A 282 -31.10 22.33 -40.85
C LYS A 282 -30.96 20.81 -40.86
N ARG A 283 -29.79 20.29 -40.47
CA ARG A 283 -29.52 18.84 -40.32
C ARG A 283 -29.96 18.21 -38.99
N LYS A 284 -30.43 18.99 -38.00
CA LYS A 284 -30.58 18.52 -36.60
C LYS A 284 -31.50 17.32 -36.39
N ASN A 285 -32.47 17.12 -37.28
CA ASN A 285 -33.48 16.07 -37.20
C ASN A 285 -33.25 14.95 -38.24
N LEU A 286 -32.09 14.92 -38.90
CA LEU A 286 -31.76 13.92 -39.92
C LEU A 286 -30.71 12.95 -39.35
N ILE A 287 -30.95 11.66 -39.52
CA ILE A 287 -30.04 10.59 -39.09
C ILE A 287 -29.69 9.74 -40.31
N GLN A 288 -28.40 9.47 -40.53
CA GLN A 288 -27.98 8.62 -41.64
C GLN A 288 -28.33 7.15 -41.36
N ALA A 289 -28.76 6.42 -42.38
CA ALA A 289 -29.24 5.05 -42.25
C ALA A 289 -28.19 4.07 -41.68
N ASP A 290 -26.93 4.18 -42.10
CA ASP A 290 -25.81 3.36 -41.60
C ASP A 290 -25.48 3.65 -40.12
N ILE A 291 -25.52 4.91 -39.72
CA ILE A 291 -25.35 5.34 -38.32
C ILE A 291 -26.50 4.77 -37.47
N TRP A 292 -27.73 4.82 -37.99
CA TRP A 292 -28.89 4.25 -37.30
C TRP A 292 -28.78 2.74 -37.14
N GLU A 293 -28.35 2.02 -38.19
CA GLU A 293 -28.12 0.59 -38.13
C GLU A 293 -27.04 0.22 -37.10
N GLY A 294 -25.96 1.00 -37.06
CA GLY A 294 -24.92 0.89 -36.03
C GLY A 294 -25.46 1.10 -34.61
N ALA A 295 -26.31 2.11 -34.42
CA ALA A 295 -26.94 2.40 -33.14
C ALA A 295 -27.88 1.25 -32.69
N LEU A 296 -28.67 0.66 -33.60
CA LEU A 296 -29.50 -0.50 -33.28
C LEU A 296 -28.67 -1.71 -32.82
N LYS A 297 -27.54 -1.98 -33.49
CA LYS A 297 -26.60 -3.05 -33.10
C LYS A 297 -25.96 -2.78 -31.74
N ALA A 298 -25.65 -1.52 -31.43
CA ALA A 298 -25.13 -1.11 -30.13
C ALA A 298 -26.18 -1.26 -29.03
N ALA A 299 -27.43 -0.84 -29.27
CA ALA A 299 -28.54 -1.00 -28.34
C ALA A 299 -28.77 -2.47 -27.98
N ALA A 300 -28.76 -3.37 -28.98
CA ALA A 300 -28.87 -4.81 -28.75
C ALA A 300 -27.69 -5.42 -27.97
N LYS A 301 -26.51 -4.78 -27.94
CA LYS A 301 -25.40 -5.18 -27.07
C LYS A 301 -25.63 -4.74 -25.63
N VAL A 302 -26.09 -3.51 -25.43
CA VAL A 302 -26.41 -2.97 -24.10
C VAL A 302 -27.55 -3.77 -23.45
N GLU A 303 -28.63 -4.07 -24.19
CA GLU A 303 -29.73 -4.92 -23.71
C GLU A 303 -29.26 -6.31 -23.28
N ARG A 304 -28.33 -6.92 -24.02
CA ARG A 304 -27.73 -8.20 -23.65
C ARG A 304 -26.79 -8.11 -22.44
N LYS A 305 -26.11 -6.98 -22.26
CA LYS A 305 -25.12 -6.78 -21.18
C LYS A 305 -25.80 -6.54 -19.82
N TYR A 306 -26.90 -5.77 -19.80
CA TYR A 306 -27.53 -5.32 -18.55
C TYR A 306 -28.93 -5.87 -18.29
N GLY A 307 -29.55 -6.53 -19.26
CA GLY A 307 -30.97 -6.90 -19.19
C GLY A 307 -31.86 -5.70 -19.52
N LYS A 308 -32.89 -5.92 -20.35
CA LYS A 308 -33.72 -4.83 -20.89
C LYS A 308 -34.54 -4.16 -19.79
N GLU A 309 -34.99 -4.94 -18.81
CA GLU A 309 -35.76 -4.53 -17.65
C GLU A 309 -35.01 -3.59 -16.70
N THR A 310 -33.66 -3.56 -16.76
CA THR A 310 -32.86 -2.69 -15.88
C THR A 310 -32.51 -1.35 -16.52
N LEU A 311 -32.81 -1.16 -17.81
CA LEU A 311 -32.37 -0.01 -18.61
C LEU A 311 -33.38 1.16 -18.65
N GLY A 312 -34.30 1.20 -17.70
CA GLY A 312 -35.34 2.23 -17.58
C GLY A 312 -36.76 1.69 -17.82
N PRO A 313 -37.77 2.56 -17.99
CA PRO A 313 -37.66 4.02 -18.11
C PRO A 313 -37.19 4.68 -16.81
N TYR A 314 -36.33 5.69 -16.93
CA TYR A 314 -35.79 6.44 -15.80
C TYR A 314 -36.65 7.66 -15.46
N SER A 315 -36.79 7.99 -14.18
CA SER A 315 -37.42 9.25 -13.77
C SER A 315 -36.47 10.43 -14.03
N LYS A 316 -36.99 11.68 -13.98
CA LYS A 316 -36.15 12.89 -14.04
C LYS A 316 -35.07 12.91 -12.95
N PHE A 317 -35.39 12.37 -11.78
CA PHE A 317 -34.45 12.27 -10.67
C PHE A 317 -33.33 11.26 -10.98
N ASP A 318 -33.70 10.07 -11.45
CA ASP A 318 -32.71 9.02 -11.82
C ASP A 318 -31.78 9.53 -12.90
N TRP A 319 -32.31 10.27 -13.88
CA TRP A 319 -31.52 10.89 -14.94
C TRP A 319 -30.52 11.93 -14.40
N GLY A 320 -30.98 12.81 -13.51
CA GLY A 320 -30.10 13.77 -12.83
C GLY A 320 -29.02 13.08 -11.99
N MET A 321 -29.40 12.00 -11.30
CA MET A 321 -28.49 11.22 -10.46
C MET A 321 -27.44 10.48 -11.30
N MET A 322 -27.81 9.88 -12.44
CA MET A 322 -26.87 9.20 -13.33
C MET A 322 -25.85 10.17 -13.93
N ASN A 323 -26.29 11.33 -14.43
CA ASN A 323 -25.39 12.34 -14.97
C ASN A 323 -24.49 12.94 -13.87
N GLY A 324 -25.05 13.22 -12.68
CA GLY A 324 -24.27 13.71 -11.54
C GLY A 324 -23.21 12.72 -11.08
N LYS A 325 -23.54 11.42 -10.99
CA LYS A 325 -22.58 10.35 -10.71
C LYS A 325 -21.50 10.27 -11.80
N LEU A 326 -21.88 10.33 -13.07
CA LEU A 326 -20.92 10.28 -14.17
C LEU A 326 -19.94 11.45 -14.12
N SER A 327 -20.44 12.68 -13.94
CA SER A 327 -19.61 13.89 -13.82
C SER A 327 -18.65 13.78 -12.63
N ALA A 328 -19.16 13.35 -11.46
CA ALA A 328 -18.32 13.20 -10.28
C ALA A 328 -17.20 12.16 -10.47
N LEU A 329 -17.53 10.99 -11.06
CA LEU A 329 -16.53 9.94 -11.29
C LEU A 329 -15.50 10.34 -12.37
N ARG A 330 -15.90 11.05 -13.42
CA ARG A 330 -14.99 11.57 -14.45
C ARG A 330 -14.08 12.68 -13.93
N TRP A 331 -14.62 13.59 -13.12
CA TRP A 331 -13.83 14.62 -12.45
C TRP A 331 -12.76 14.03 -11.53
N VAL A 332 -13.10 12.95 -10.80
CA VAL A 332 -12.13 12.20 -9.98
C VAL A 332 -10.98 11.61 -10.83
N LEU A 333 -11.23 11.30 -12.10
CA LEU A 333 -10.21 10.81 -13.06
C LEU A 333 -9.56 11.93 -13.90
N GLY A 334 -9.81 13.21 -13.56
CA GLY A 334 -9.13 14.36 -14.15
C GLY A 334 -9.82 14.99 -15.38
N ASP A 335 -11.05 14.59 -15.71
CA ASP A 335 -11.86 15.31 -16.71
C ASP A 335 -12.44 16.61 -16.10
N ASP A 336 -12.82 17.56 -16.95
CA ASP A 336 -13.48 18.78 -16.51
C ASP A 336 -14.83 18.50 -15.83
N TRP A 337 -15.19 19.37 -14.89
CA TRP A 337 -16.51 19.34 -14.27
C TRP A 337 -17.59 19.52 -15.35
N ASP A 338 -18.67 18.71 -15.30
CA ASP A 338 -19.76 18.65 -16.28
C ASP A 338 -19.44 18.00 -17.64
N MET A 339 -18.34 17.25 -17.78
CA MET A 339 -18.07 16.44 -18.98
C MET A 339 -19.04 15.25 -19.12
N LEU A 340 -20.19 15.48 -19.75
CA LEU A 340 -21.32 14.53 -19.89
C LEU A 340 -21.48 13.94 -21.31
N ASP A 341 -20.43 14.01 -22.13
CA ASP A 341 -20.41 13.38 -23.46
C ASP A 341 -20.43 11.85 -23.30
N THR A 342 -21.41 11.19 -23.90
CA THR A 342 -21.64 9.73 -23.81
C THR A 342 -21.90 9.13 -25.17
#